data_AF-A0A317FVU0-F1
#
_entry.id   AF-A0A317FVU0-F1
#
_cell.length_a   1.000
_cell.length_b   1.000
_cell.length_c   1.000
_cell.angle_alpha   90.00
_cell.angle_beta   90.00
_cell.angle_gamma   90.00
#
_symmetry.space_group_name_H-M   'P 1'
#
loop_
_entity.id
_entity.type
_entity.pdbx_description
1 polymer ?
#
loop_
_entity_poly.entity_id
_entity_poly.type
_entity_poly.pdbx_seq_one_letter_code
_entity_poly.pdbx_strand_id
1 'polypeptide(L)'
;MDNQIKLRKTRVWDINKDVLLNLSSSLAKVVEDLKKATDYHFDEMQNIAHQTGVTYDYPPELYENFSNQTFEVLNVYKPLMGRDLISNLEELKTINDRVSEGVNEGELNVFEAYDKILYEHQKLQEKLNTFIKQVSGVQYT
;
A
#
# COMPACT_ATOMS: atom_id res chain seq x y z
N MET A 1 5.65 -31.24 16.45
CA MET A 1 5.26 -30.62 15.17
C MET A 1 5.20 -29.09 15.30
N ASP A 2 4.57 -28.55 16.35
CA ASP A 2 4.48 -27.10 16.62
C ASP A 2 5.82 -26.37 16.74
N ASN A 3 6.83 -26.98 17.37
CA ASN A 3 8.12 -26.32 17.56
C ASN A 3 8.86 -26.08 16.22
N GLN A 4 8.70 -26.97 15.25
CA GLN A 4 9.31 -26.82 13.92
C GLN A 4 8.58 -25.76 13.08
N ILE A 5 7.25 -25.64 13.23
CA ILE A 5 6.47 -24.59 12.55
C ILE A 5 6.84 -23.21 13.10
N LYS A 6 6.97 -23.07 14.43
CA LYS A 6 7.43 -21.83 15.07
C LYS A 6 8.82 -21.43 14.59
N LEU A 7 9.79 -22.35 14.60
CA LEU A 7 11.15 -22.08 14.11
C LEU A 7 11.20 -21.65 12.63
N ARG A 8 10.37 -22.25 11.78
CA ARG A 8 10.27 -21.85 10.36
C ARG A 8 9.72 -20.42 10.21
N LYS A 9 8.69 -20.06 10.97
CA LYS A 9 8.11 -18.70 10.95
C LYS A 9 9.10 -17.66 11.46
N THR A 10 9.77 -17.93 12.59
CA THR A 10 10.82 -17.05 13.13
C THR A 10 11.93 -16.81 12.11
N ARG A 11 12.38 -17.87 11.40
CA ARG A 11 13.40 -17.71 10.36
C ARG A 11 12.93 -16.88 9.16
N VAL A 12 11.67 -17.04 8.73
CA VAL A 12 11.07 -16.19 7.68
C VAL A 12 10.99 -14.74 8.15
N TRP A 13 10.63 -14.50 9.41
CA TRP A 13 10.64 -13.16 9.98
C TRP A 13 12.05 -12.56 10.01
N ASP A 14 13.03 -13.26 10.57
CA ASP A 14 14.40 -12.74 10.72
C ASP A 14 15.04 -12.36 9.37
N ILE A 15 14.74 -13.11 8.31
CA ILE A 15 15.25 -12.84 6.95
C ILE A 15 14.55 -11.65 6.29
N ASN A 16 13.23 -11.49 6.51
CA ASN A 16 12.40 -10.57 5.74
C ASN A 16 11.92 -9.33 6.53
N LYS A 17 12.22 -9.22 7.83
CA LYS A 17 11.67 -8.17 8.70
C LYS A 17 11.94 -6.77 8.16
N ASP A 18 13.14 -6.50 7.67
CA ASP A 18 13.52 -5.15 7.26
C ASP A 18 12.73 -4.73 6.01
N VAL A 19 12.67 -5.59 5.00
CA VAL A 19 11.88 -5.33 3.78
C VAL A 19 10.38 -5.23 4.08
N LEU A 20 9.84 -6.08 4.97
CA LEU A 20 8.43 -6.04 5.34
C LEU A 20 8.06 -4.77 6.12
N LEU A 21 8.91 -4.36 7.06
CA LEU A 21 8.69 -3.16 7.86
C LEU A 21 8.88 -1.89 7.02
N ASN A 22 9.83 -1.88 6.10
CA ASN A 22 10.02 -0.77 5.16
C ASN A 22 8.84 -0.64 4.18
N LEU A 23 8.35 -1.77 3.64
CA LEU A 23 7.13 -1.78 2.83
C LEU A 23 5.92 -1.30 3.64
N SER A 24 5.76 -1.77 4.88
CA SER A 24 4.67 -1.36 5.76
C SER A 24 4.72 0.14 6.08
N SER A 25 5.90 0.67 6.37
CA SER A 25 6.10 2.10 6.67
C SER A 25 5.82 2.98 5.46
N SER A 26 6.36 2.62 4.28
CA SER A 26 6.12 3.36 3.04
C SER A 26 4.65 3.34 2.63
N LEU A 27 3.99 2.18 2.71
CA LEU A 27 2.55 2.04 2.45
C LEU A 27 1.71 2.88 3.40
N ALA A 28 2.03 2.90 4.70
CA ALA A 28 1.30 3.72 5.67
C ALA A 28 1.37 5.22 5.35
N LYS A 29 2.54 5.69 4.91
CA LYS A 29 2.73 7.08 4.48
C LYS A 29 1.95 7.38 3.19
N VAL A 30 1.97 6.48 2.21
CA VAL A 30 1.17 6.61 0.98
C VAL A 30 -0.33 6.66 1.29
N VAL A 31 -0.84 5.77 2.15
CA VAL A 31 -2.26 5.80 2.58
C VAL A 31 -2.63 7.13 3.21
N GLU A 32 -1.75 7.70 4.05
CA GLU A 32 -2.02 8.99 4.68
C GLU A 32 -1.99 10.17 3.71
N ASP A 33 -1.12 10.12 2.71
CA ASP A 33 -1.11 11.11 1.63
C ASP A 33 -2.36 11.00 0.75
N LEU A 34 -2.74 9.77 0.38
CA LEU A 34 -3.94 9.50 -0.41
C LEU A 34 -5.21 10.01 0.27
N LYS A 35 -5.35 9.87 1.59
CA LYS A 35 -6.48 10.48 2.32
C LYS A 35 -6.55 12.00 2.11
N LYS A 36 -5.40 12.68 2.22
CA LYS A 36 -5.34 14.14 2.01
C LYS A 36 -5.70 14.51 0.57
N ALA A 37 -5.20 13.75 -0.41
CA ALA A 37 -5.52 13.95 -1.81
C ALA A 37 -7.01 13.74 -2.08
N THR A 38 -7.59 12.66 -1.56
CA THR A 38 -9.02 12.33 -1.67
C THR A 38 -9.87 13.44 -1.04
N ASP A 39 -9.58 13.88 0.18
CA ASP A 39 -10.32 14.95 0.86
C ASP A 39 -10.23 16.27 0.08
N TYR A 40 -9.03 16.63 -0.38
CA TYR A 40 -8.82 17.84 -1.17
C TYR A 40 -9.64 17.82 -2.48
N HIS A 41 -9.54 16.74 -3.25
CA HIS A 41 -10.25 16.65 -4.54
C HIS A 41 -11.76 16.43 -4.38
N PHE A 42 -12.22 15.89 -3.24
CA PHE A 42 -13.64 15.85 -2.91
C PHE A 42 -14.19 17.27 -2.73
N ASP A 43 -13.50 18.10 -1.93
CA ASP A 43 -13.88 19.49 -1.71
C ASP A 43 -13.89 20.29 -3.03
N GLU A 44 -12.87 20.12 -3.89
CA GLU A 44 -12.86 20.72 -5.23
C GLU A 44 -14.07 20.30 -6.07
N MET A 45 -14.39 19.00 -6.09
CA MET A 45 -15.55 18.46 -6.81
C MET A 45 -16.88 19.03 -6.28
N GLN A 46 -16.99 19.23 -4.97
CA GLN A 46 -18.18 19.79 -4.31
C GLN A 46 -18.22 21.32 -4.31
N ASN A 47 -17.21 21.99 -4.85
CA ASN A 47 -17.02 23.45 -4.77
C ASN A 47 -17.04 23.98 -3.32
N ILE A 48 -16.49 23.19 -2.38
CA ILE A 48 -16.32 23.60 -0.99
C ILE A 48 -15.10 24.52 -0.93
N ALA A 49 -15.28 25.71 -0.35
CA ALA A 49 -14.20 26.68 -0.26
C ALA A 49 -13.11 26.19 0.70
N HIS A 50 -11.91 25.94 0.18
CA HIS A 50 -10.74 25.71 1.00
C HIS A 50 -10.32 26.98 1.74
N GLN A 51 -9.63 26.80 2.88
CA GLN A 51 -8.91 27.91 3.49
C GLN A 51 -7.87 28.46 2.51
N THR A 52 -7.70 29.79 2.47
CA THR A 52 -6.80 30.45 1.52
C THR A 52 -5.39 29.86 1.60
N GLY A 53 -4.86 29.39 0.48
CA GLY A 53 -3.51 28.82 0.37
C GLY A 53 -3.42 27.31 0.60
N VAL A 54 -4.52 26.62 0.92
CA VAL A 54 -4.55 25.16 0.95
C VAL A 54 -4.56 24.63 -0.49
N THR A 55 -3.53 23.87 -0.83
CA THR A 55 -3.39 23.14 -2.09
C THR A 55 -2.86 21.76 -1.78
N TYR A 56 -3.20 20.77 -2.59
CA TYR A 56 -2.54 19.48 -2.56
C TYR A 56 -1.30 19.52 -3.47
N ASP A 57 -0.15 19.15 -2.90
CA ASP A 57 1.10 18.96 -3.64
C ASP A 57 1.46 17.48 -3.61
N TYR A 58 1.57 16.88 -4.79
CA TYR A 58 1.88 15.46 -4.93
C TYR A 58 3.34 15.20 -4.52
N PRO A 59 3.62 14.32 -3.55
CA PRO A 59 4.98 14.04 -3.09
C PRO A 59 5.64 12.89 -3.89
N PRO A 60 6.33 13.12 -5.02
CA PRO A 60 6.82 12.04 -5.90
C PRO A 60 7.77 11.08 -5.18
N GLU A 61 8.66 11.57 -4.31
CA GLU A 61 9.63 10.76 -3.59
C GLU A 61 8.97 9.70 -2.69
N LEU A 62 7.79 10.01 -2.14
CA LEU A 62 7.02 9.07 -1.31
C LEU A 62 6.54 7.87 -2.14
N TYR A 63 5.95 8.14 -3.30
CA TYR A 63 5.42 7.11 -4.19
C TYR A 63 6.54 6.33 -4.88
N GLU A 64 7.64 6.99 -5.25
CA GLU A 64 8.85 6.33 -5.76
C GLU A 64 9.42 5.36 -4.74
N ASN A 65 9.55 5.78 -3.47
CA ASN A 65 10.01 4.90 -2.40
C ASN A 65 9.08 3.68 -2.24
N PHE A 66 7.76 3.87 -2.20
CA PHE A 66 6.82 2.75 -2.12
C PHE A 66 6.90 1.80 -3.33
N SER A 67 7.05 2.37 -4.54
CA SER A 67 7.25 1.61 -5.78
C SER A 67 8.52 0.76 -5.72
N ASN A 68 9.63 1.33 -5.25
CA ASN A 68 10.90 0.62 -5.09
C ASN A 68 10.79 -0.53 -4.08
N GLN A 69 10.16 -0.30 -2.92
CA GLN A 69 9.92 -1.37 -1.93
C GLN A 69 9.04 -2.49 -2.50
N THR A 70 8.00 -2.14 -3.25
CA THR A 70 7.12 -3.12 -3.92
C THR A 70 7.88 -3.92 -4.97
N PHE A 71 8.74 -3.26 -5.75
CA PHE A 71 9.59 -3.88 -6.74
C PHE A 71 10.53 -4.91 -6.11
N GLU A 72 11.21 -4.56 -5.02
CA GLU A 72 12.09 -5.47 -4.30
C GLU A 72 11.33 -6.70 -3.79
N VAL A 73 10.13 -6.51 -3.23
CA VAL A 73 9.32 -7.62 -2.73
C VAL A 73 8.89 -8.55 -3.86
N LEU A 74 8.47 -8.02 -5.01
CA LEU A 74 7.99 -8.80 -6.14
C LEU A 74 9.11 -9.51 -6.92
N ASN A 75 10.33 -8.98 -6.93
CA ASN A 75 11.40 -9.49 -7.80
C ASN A 75 12.53 -10.16 -7.04
N VAL A 76 12.85 -9.71 -5.82
CA VAL A 76 13.96 -10.23 -5.01
C VAL A 76 13.42 -11.18 -3.94
N TYR A 77 12.42 -10.73 -3.18
CA TYR A 77 11.93 -11.48 -2.02
C TYR A 77 10.74 -12.41 -2.32
N LYS A 78 10.17 -12.39 -3.53
CA LYS A 78 8.99 -13.18 -3.90
C LYS A 78 9.04 -14.66 -3.49
N PRO A 79 10.16 -15.40 -3.62
CA PRO A 79 10.25 -16.79 -3.15
C PRO A 79 10.11 -16.98 -1.64
N LEU A 80 10.34 -15.92 -0.87
CA LEU A 80 10.34 -15.90 0.60
C LEU A 80 9.05 -15.31 1.19
N MET A 81 8.12 -14.87 0.34
CA MET A 81 6.89 -14.20 0.73
C MET A 81 5.67 -15.12 0.60
N GLY A 82 4.62 -14.80 1.36
CA GLY A 82 3.34 -15.48 1.21
C GLY A 82 2.73 -15.24 -0.16
N ARG A 83 2.19 -16.29 -0.80
CA ARG A 83 1.50 -16.20 -2.10
C ARG A 83 0.42 -15.11 -2.10
N ASP A 84 -0.33 -15.01 -1.00
CA ASP A 84 -1.40 -14.02 -0.86
C ASP A 84 -0.83 -12.60 -0.94
N LEU A 85 0.24 -12.29 -0.19
CA LEU A 85 0.88 -10.97 -0.22
C LEU A 85 1.34 -10.59 -1.62
N ILE A 86 1.99 -11.52 -2.33
CA ILE A 86 2.45 -11.31 -3.71
C ILE A 86 1.27 -11.05 -4.65
N SER A 87 0.22 -11.86 -4.57
CA SER A 87 -0.99 -11.68 -5.36
C SER A 87 -1.61 -10.29 -5.14
N ASN A 88 -1.63 -9.78 -3.91
CA ASN A 88 -2.19 -8.47 -3.61
C ASN A 88 -1.35 -7.32 -4.17
N LEU A 89 -0.02 -7.46 -4.17
CA LEU A 89 0.88 -6.45 -4.74
C LEU A 89 0.75 -6.41 -6.28
N GLU A 90 0.61 -7.58 -6.92
CA GLU A 90 0.34 -7.67 -8.36
C GLU A 90 -1.04 -7.11 -8.73
N GLU A 91 -2.06 -7.40 -7.92
CA GLU A 91 -3.41 -6.83 -8.06
C GLU A 91 -3.39 -5.31 -7.94
N LEU A 92 -2.70 -4.76 -6.92
CA LEU A 92 -2.59 -3.32 -6.72
C LEU A 92 -1.98 -2.63 -7.94
N LYS A 93 -0.90 -3.19 -8.51
CA LYS A 93 -0.27 -2.66 -9.72
C LYS A 93 -1.27 -2.61 -10.89
N THR A 94 -1.97 -3.71 -11.10
CA THR A 94 -2.99 -3.81 -12.17
C THR A 94 -4.12 -2.79 -11.99
N ILE A 95 -4.53 -2.53 -10.74
CA ILE A 95 -5.58 -1.55 -10.47
C ILE A 95 -5.07 -0.13 -10.69
N ASN A 96 -3.85 0.20 -10.25
CA ASN A 96 -3.27 1.52 -10.49
C ASN A 96 -3.14 1.83 -11.99
N ASP A 97 -2.75 0.85 -12.80
CA ASP A 97 -2.70 0.98 -14.26
C ASP A 97 -4.11 1.29 -14.83
N ARG A 98 -5.12 0.52 -14.42
CA ARG A 98 -6.53 0.73 -14.85
C ARG A 98 -7.11 2.07 -14.39
N VAL A 99 -6.77 2.53 -13.19
CA VAL A 99 -7.22 3.85 -12.72
C VAL A 99 -6.60 4.96 -13.56
N SER A 100 -5.31 4.81 -13.89
CA SER A 100 -4.62 5.77 -14.76
C SER A 100 -5.23 5.81 -16.16
N GLU A 101 -5.55 4.66 -16.74
CA GLU A 101 -6.30 4.55 -18.00
C GLU A 101 -7.67 5.22 -17.89
N GLY A 102 -8.46 4.92 -16.86
CA GLY A 102 -9.79 5.51 -16.66
C GLY A 102 -9.77 7.04 -16.51
N VAL A 103 -8.74 7.62 -15.90
CA VAL A 103 -8.57 9.09 -15.86
C VAL A 103 -8.25 9.63 -17.25
N ASN A 104 -7.35 9.00 -17.99
CA ASN A 104 -6.94 9.43 -19.34
C ASN A 104 -8.10 9.36 -20.35
N GLU A 105 -8.95 8.35 -20.21
CA GLU A 105 -10.12 8.15 -21.06
C GLU A 105 -11.34 8.98 -20.62
N GLY A 106 -11.24 9.67 -19.47
CA GLY A 106 -12.31 10.49 -18.90
C GLY A 106 -13.44 9.67 -18.27
N GLU A 107 -13.23 8.38 -18.00
CA GLU A 107 -14.15 7.49 -17.31
C GLU A 107 -14.18 7.72 -15.79
N LEU A 108 -13.07 8.20 -15.24
CA LEU A 108 -12.92 8.55 -13.82
C LEU A 108 -12.54 10.01 -13.67
N ASN A 109 -13.23 10.72 -12.77
CA ASN A 109 -12.74 12.01 -12.32
C ASN A 109 -11.60 11.86 -11.30
N VAL A 110 -10.90 12.97 -11.01
CA VAL A 110 -9.72 12.97 -10.14
C VAL A 110 -10.03 12.46 -8.73
N PHE A 111 -11.16 12.86 -8.15
CA PHE A 111 -11.60 12.38 -6.85
C PHE A 111 -11.87 10.86 -6.87
N GLU A 112 -12.62 10.36 -7.84
CA GLU A 112 -12.93 8.92 -7.99
C GLU A 112 -11.65 8.09 -8.15
N ALA A 113 -10.66 8.61 -8.88
CA ALA A 113 -9.37 7.96 -9.02
C ALA A 113 -8.64 7.85 -7.67
N TYR A 114 -8.53 8.96 -6.92
CA TYR A 114 -7.88 8.94 -5.60
C TYR A 114 -8.62 8.08 -4.58
N ASP A 115 -9.97 8.14 -4.53
CA ASP A 115 -10.79 7.30 -3.65
C ASP A 115 -10.56 5.80 -3.92
N LYS A 116 -10.55 5.41 -5.20
CA LYS A 116 -10.30 4.02 -5.60
C LYS A 116 -8.88 3.56 -5.27
N ILE A 117 -7.88 4.40 -5.53
CA ILE A 117 -6.47 4.11 -5.18
C ILE A 117 -6.32 3.99 -3.66
N LEU A 118 -6.93 4.89 -2.89
CA LEU A 118 -6.92 4.85 -1.42
C LEU A 118 -7.50 3.54 -0.88
N TYR A 119 -8.66 3.13 -1.36
CA TYR A 119 -9.30 1.89 -0.95
C TYR A 119 -8.38 0.66 -1.14
N GLU A 120 -7.75 0.53 -2.31
CA GLU A 120 -6.89 -0.62 -2.59
C GLU A 120 -5.58 -0.59 -1.78
N HIS A 121 -5.03 0.59 -1.50
CA HIS A 121 -3.85 0.71 -0.62
C HIS A 121 -4.19 0.38 0.84
N GLN A 122 -5.37 0.76 1.34
CA GLN A 122 -5.85 0.35 2.67
C GLN A 122 -6.03 -1.16 2.77
N LYS A 123 -6.67 -1.76 1.76
CA LYS A 123 -6.82 -3.22 1.65
C LYS A 123 -5.47 -3.94 1.63
N LEU A 124 -4.47 -3.41 0.90
CA LEU A 124 -3.11 -3.95 0.94
C LEU A 124 -2.49 -3.81 2.34
N GLN A 125 -2.69 -2.68 3.01
CA GLN A 125 -2.15 -2.42 4.34
C GLN A 125 -2.67 -3.44 5.37
N GLU A 126 -3.96 -3.75 5.35
CA GLU A 126 -4.55 -4.79 6.20
C GLU A 126 -3.94 -6.17 5.95
N LYS A 127 -3.79 -6.54 4.68
CA LYS A 127 -3.22 -7.84 4.28
C LYS A 127 -1.74 -7.95 4.66
N LEU A 128 -0.96 -6.89 4.46
CA LEU A 128 0.45 -6.81 4.86
C LEU A 128 0.59 -6.90 6.39
N ASN A 129 -0.22 -6.16 7.14
CA ASN A 129 -0.23 -6.22 8.61
C ASN A 129 -0.59 -7.61 9.12
N THR A 130 -1.55 -8.28 8.46
CA THR A 130 -1.92 -9.66 8.77
C THR A 130 -0.75 -10.62 8.53
N PHE A 131 -0.06 -10.48 7.38
CA PHE A 131 1.13 -11.29 7.08
C PHE A 131 2.25 -11.08 8.11
N ILE A 132 2.58 -9.82 8.43
CA ILE A 132 3.59 -9.46 9.44
C ILE A 132 3.26 -10.09 10.80
N LYS A 133 2.00 -10.00 11.25
CA LYS A 133 1.56 -10.64 12.51
C LYS A 133 1.76 -12.16 12.46
N GLN A 134 1.43 -12.80 11.35
CA GLN A 134 1.57 -14.26 11.19
C GLN A 134 3.02 -14.74 11.23
N VAL A 135 3.95 -14.00 10.63
CA VAL A 135 5.38 -14.39 10.55
C VAL A 135 6.17 -13.96 11.79
N SER A 136 5.87 -12.80 12.38
CA SER A 136 6.52 -12.31 13.61
C SER A 136 6.18 -13.13 14.85
N GLY A 137 5.06 -13.87 14.82
CA GLY A 137 4.65 -14.71 15.94
C GLY A 137 4.10 -13.94 17.14
N VAL A 138 3.76 -12.66 16.97
CA VAL A 138 3.10 -11.85 18.01
C VAL A 138 1.67 -12.36 18.19
N GLN A 139 1.44 -13.13 19.26
CA GLN A 139 0.10 -13.39 19.81
C GLN A 139 -0.07 -12.45 21.00
N TYR A 140 -1.08 -11.59 20.97
CA TYR A 140 -1.54 -10.91 22.18
C TYR A 140 -2.22 -11.97 23.05
N THR A 141 -1.61 -12.30 24.18
CA THR A 141 -2.27 -12.94 25.33
C THR A 141 -3.28 -12.00 25.96
#